data_AF-A0AAW1RN47-F1
#
_entry.id   AF-A0AAW1RN47-F1
#
_cell.length_a   1.000
_cell.length_b   1.000
_cell.length_c   1.000
_cell.angle_alpha   90.00
_cell.angle_beta   90.00
_cell.angle_gamma   90.00
#
_symmetry.space_group_name_H-M   'P 1'
#
loop_
_entity.id
_entity.type
_entity.pdbx_description
1 polymer ?
#
loop_
_entity_poly.entity_id
_entity_poly.type
_entity_poly.pdbx_seq_one_letter_code
_entity_poly.pdbx_strand_id
1 'polypeptide(L)'
;MFGVHGAQWSLLYGASLGVVHALGLLQRGDDMLRFPVIQQRRVFRVKKEAPLAFGPAVSEALAAAALALSARAALPGDWGSLWRPLVPALLGGVLCAFCWAVGSRILNIVFTERLRFASPGDADPNAALLKALQDSKDPVAQAAALQDLGALAAGGKAEAWRRRAIFDDDTGAAWQAPVRVCLDEVTAVVEAVAGVLPQRAPASSGASTAPAAAPRWNAAPVAARGLGSASRAHDAAAWALRARCWRGTTAMRALGALAAAARAEDRYGVAQLGSPGLGEAAGALASAALALQAYAKVAPPPRSGARACTAETGLGAVVAASGAALLAAALGAVHALAAVYGADLVPLISACPAAPPYGSAAECAALAARCLAVKE
;
A
#
# COMPACT_ATOMS: atom_id res chain seq x y z
N MET A 1 35.15 4.90 -36.55
CA MET A 1 35.88 3.80 -35.89
C MET A 1 36.22 4.23 -34.48
N PHE A 2 35.49 3.75 -33.48
CA PHE A 2 35.88 3.94 -32.09
C PHE A 2 37.04 2.98 -31.81
N GLY A 3 38.25 3.49 -31.55
CA GLY A 3 39.36 2.65 -31.11
C GLY A 3 38.99 1.90 -29.82
N VAL A 4 39.78 0.88 -29.44
CA VAL A 4 39.56 0.03 -28.25
C VAL A 4 39.24 0.85 -26.98
N HIS A 5 39.88 2.00 -26.82
CA HIS A 5 39.64 2.92 -25.69
C HIS A 5 38.27 3.61 -25.72
N GLY A 6 37.71 3.87 -26.91
CA GLY A 6 36.37 4.43 -27.05
C GLY A 6 35.27 3.44 -26.67
N ALA A 7 35.47 2.16 -26.99
CA ALA A 7 34.56 1.09 -26.59
C ALA A 7 34.53 0.94 -25.06
N GLN A 8 35.70 0.87 -24.41
CA GLN A 8 35.82 0.78 -22.95
C GLN A 8 35.13 1.95 -22.23
N TRP A 9 35.30 3.18 -22.74
CA TRP A 9 34.62 4.36 -22.18
C TRP A 9 33.10 4.26 -22.27
N SER A 10 32.57 3.89 -23.44
CA SER A 10 31.12 3.77 -23.64
C SER A 10 30.49 2.69 -22.75
N LEU A 11 31.20 1.58 -22.52
CA LEU A 11 30.75 0.52 -21.62
C LEU A 11 30.73 0.98 -20.16
N LEU A 12 31.79 1.66 -19.70
CA LEU A 12 31.85 2.20 -18.34
C LEU A 12 30.74 3.23 -18.09
N TYR A 13 30.50 4.13 -19.05
CA TYR A 13 29.43 5.11 -18.96
C TYR A 13 28.04 4.47 -18.99
N GLY A 14 27.81 3.50 -19.88
CA GLY A 14 26.54 2.77 -19.93
C GLY A 14 26.27 2.00 -18.63
N ALA A 15 27.28 1.35 -18.07
CA ALA A 15 27.17 0.64 -16.79
C ALA A 15 26.90 1.61 -15.63
N SER A 16 27.63 2.73 -15.55
CA SER A 16 27.39 3.73 -14.50
C SER A 16 26.00 4.35 -14.62
N LEU A 17 25.52 4.60 -15.84
CA LEU A 17 24.17 5.10 -16.11
C LEU A 17 23.10 4.12 -15.63
N GLY A 18 23.25 2.84 -15.93
CA GLY A 18 22.33 1.80 -15.46
C GLY A 18 22.29 1.72 -13.92
N VAL A 19 23.44 1.76 -13.27
CA VAL A 19 23.53 1.73 -11.79
C VAL A 19 22.90 2.98 -11.16
N VAL A 20 23.23 4.16 -11.67
CA VAL A 20 22.65 5.43 -11.18
C VAL A 20 21.14 5.46 -11.36
N HIS A 21 20.65 5.00 -12.52
CA HIS A 21 19.21 4.91 -12.77
C HIS A 21 18.53 3.94 -11.81
N ALA A 22 19.08 2.74 -11.62
CA ALA A 22 18.54 1.73 -10.70
C ALA A 22 18.51 2.23 -9.24
N LEU A 23 19.60 2.84 -8.77
CA LEU A 23 19.65 3.45 -7.43
C LEU A 23 18.66 4.61 -7.32
N GLY A 24 18.53 5.43 -8.35
CA GLY A 24 17.56 6.52 -8.42
C GLY A 24 16.11 6.02 -8.31
N LEU A 25 15.77 4.94 -9.00
CA LEU A 25 14.45 4.30 -8.91
C LEU A 25 14.17 3.78 -7.49
N LEU A 26 15.13 3.09 -6.88
CA LEU A 26 15.01 2.57 -5.51
C LEU A 26 14.87 3.70 -4.48
N GLN A 27 15.69 4.75 -4.62
CA GLN A 27 15.66 5.92 -3.72
C GLN A 27 14.35 6.69 -3.81
N ARG A 28 13.81 6.86 -5.02
CA ARG A 28 12.51 7.54 -5.23
C ARG A 28 11.32 6.69 -4.81
N GLY A 29 11.51 5.38 -4.63
CA GLY A 29 10.40 4.46 -4.45
C GLY A 29 9.48 4.45 -5.67
N ASP A 30 10.06 4.56 -6.87
CA ASP A 30 9.36 4.38 -8.14
C ASP A 30 9.27 2.88 -8.51
N ASP A 31 9.72 1.99 -7.59
CA ASP A 31 9.60 0.53 -7.63
C ASP A 31 8.16 0.03 -7.40
N MET A 32 7.27 0.90 -6.92
CA MET A 32 5.89 0.57 -6.61
C MET A 32 4.91 1.35 -7.51
N LEU A 33 3.84 0.67 -7.90
CA LEU A 33 2.73 1.30 -8.63
C LEU A 33 2.14 2.43 -7.80
N ARG A 34 2.02 3.62 -8.42
CA ARG A 34 1.49 4.82 -7.75
C ARG A 34 0.09 5.09 -8.24
N PHE A 35 -0.87 4.73 -7.41
CA PHE A 35 -2.27 4.90 -7.74
C PHE A 35 -2.66 6.38 -7.57
N PRO A 36 -3.19 7.02 -8.63
CA PRO A 36 -3.58 8.42 -8.55
C PRO A 36 -4.83 8.56 -7.69
N VAL A 37 -4.87 9.60 -6.86
CA VAL A 37 -6.08 9.94 -6.07
C VAL A 37 -7.26 10.27 -6.99
N ILE A 38 -6.97 10.87 -8.15
CA ILE A 38 -7.98 11.25 -9.15
C ILE A 38 -7.69 10.51 -10.46
N GLN A 39 -8.64 9.72 -10.93
CA GLN A 39 -8.53 9.06 -12.23
C GLN A 39 -8.73 10.08 -13.36
N GLN A 40 -7.68 10.32 -14.13
CA GLN A 40 -7.69 11.18 -15.32
C GLN A 40 -7.50 10.34 -16.58
N ARG A 41 -7.97 10.84 -17.74
CA ARG A 41 -7.78 10.16 -19.04
C ARG A 41 -6.28 9.94 -19.32
N ARG A 42 -5.93 8.80 -19.94
CA ARG A 42 -4.55 8.39 -20.27
C ARG A 42 -3.72 9.51 -20.89
N VAL A 43 -4.25 10.15 -21.93
CA VAL A 43 -3.57 11.20 -22.68
C VAL A 43 -3.19 12.37 -21.78
N PHE A 44 -4.07 12.75 -20.85
CA PHE A 44 -3.80 13.84 -19.91
C PHE A 44 -2.74 13.45 -18.88
N ARG A 45 -2.77 12.22 -18.37
CA ARG A 45 -1.73 11.71 -17.45
C ARG A 45 -0.36 11.68 -18.13
N VAL A 46 -0.28 11.15 -19.35
CA VAL A 46 1.00 11.11 -20.10
C VAL A 46 1.51 12.53 -20.35
N LYS A 47 0.66 13.45 -20.79
CA LYS A 47 1.04 14.85 -21.03
C LYS A 47 1.54 15.56 -19.76
N LYS A 48 0.97 15.23 -18.60
CA LYS A 48 1.37 15.78 -17.30
C LYS A 48 2.67 15.18 -16.78
N GLU A 49 2.83 13.86 -16.88
CA GLU A 49 3.94 13.11 -16.26
C GLU A 49 5.22 13.09 -17.12
N ALA A 50 5.09 13.08 -18.45
CA ALA A 50 6.24 13.03 -19.36
C ALA A 50 7.25 14.18 -19.18
N PRO A 51 6.86 15.46 -19.10
CA PRO A 51 7.83 16.55 -18.92
C PRO A 51 8.52 16.50 -17.54
N LEU A 52 7.86 15.94 -16.53
CA LEU A 52 8.44 15.78 -15.18
C LEU A 52 9.58 14.77 -15.15
N ALA A 53 9.68 13.88 -16.14
CA ALA A 53 10.76 12.90 -16.26
C ALA A 53 12.08 13.50 -16.76
N PHE A 54 12.06 14.68 -17.38
CA PHE A 54 13.24 15.27 -18.01
C PHE A 54 14.32 15.68 -17.00
N GLY A 55 13.93 16.40 -15.94
CA GLY A 55 14.87 16.84 -14.90
C GLY A 55 15.65 15.66 -14.26
N PRO A 56 14.95 14.62 -13.77
CA PRO A 56 15.57 13.39 -13.29
C PRO A 56 16.55 12.75 -14.29
N ALA A 57 16.15 12.61 -15.55
CA ALA A 57 16.99 11.99 -16.59
C ALA A 57 18.30 12.76 -16.81
N VAL A 58 18.25 14.09 -16.81
CA VAL A 58 19.46 14.94 -16.91
C VAL A 58 20.36 14.74 -15.70
N SER A 59 19.80 14.73 -14.49
CA SER A 59 20.58 14.54 -13.27
C SER A 59 21.28 13.17 -13.21
N GLU A 60 20.61 12.12 -13.68
CA GLU A 60 21.15 10.76 -13.74
C GLU A 60 22.27 10.64 -14.76
N ALA A 61 22.09 11.22 -15.96
CA ALA A 61 23.12 11.22 -17.00
C ALA A 61 24.40 11.98 -16.58
N LEU A 62 24.24 13.10 -15.85
CA LEU A 62 25.36 13.86 -15.30
C LEU A 62 26.09 13.09 -14.18
N ALA A 63 25.35 12.47 -13.26
CA ALA A 63 25.92 11.65 -12.20
C ALA A 63 26.66 10.43 -12.77
N ALA A 64 26.10 9.77 -13.79
CA ALA A 64 26.74 8.67 -14.49
C ALA A 64 28.04 9.09 -15.18
N ALA A 65 28.07 10.28 -15.78
CA ALA A 65 29.26 10.83 -16.42
C ALA A 65 30.34 11.15 -15.38
N ALA A 66 29.96 11.75 -14.26
CA ALA A 66 30.89 12.02 -13.16
C ALA A 66 31.51 10.73 -12.60
N LEU A 67 30.71 9.67 -12.42
CA LEU A 67 31.20 8.35 -11.99
C LEU A 67 32.11 7.69 -13.04
N ALA A 68 31.76 7.79 -14.32
CA ALA A 68 32.60 7.24 -15.38
C ALA A 68 33.94 7.99 -15.50
N LEU A 69 33.92 9.32 -15.34
CA LEU A 69 35.13 10.15 -15.35
C LEU A 69 36.02 9.85 -14.13
N SER A 70 35.46 9.68 -12.94
CA SER A 70 36.23 9.33 -11.74
C SER A 70 36.85 7.93 -11.83
N ALA A 71 36.10 6.95 -12.35
CA ALA A 71 36.61 5.60 -12.61
C ALA A 71 37.73 5.61 -13.67
N ARG A 72 37.58 6.42 -14.72
CA ARG A 72 38.62 6.61 -15.73
C ARG A 72 39.83 7.35 -15.17
N ALA A 73 39.65 8.24 -14.20
CA ALA A 73 40.76 8.96 -13.59
C ALA A 73 41.74 8.05 -12.83
N ALA A 74 41.26 6.90 -12.37
CA ALA A 74 42.07 5.89 -11.71
C ALA A 74 42.89 5.02 -12.69
N LEU A 75 42.65 5.13 -14.01
CA LEU A 75 43.36 4.36 -15.03
C LEU A 75 44.46 5.23 -15.70
N PRO A 76 45.67 4.68 -15.92
CA PRO A 76 46.72 5.40 -16.65
C PRO A 76 46.33 5.60 -18.13
N GLY A 77 46.43 6.84 -18.63
CA GLY A 77 46.20 7.16 -20.06
C GLY A 77 46.06 8.65 -20.37
N ASP A 78 46.19 9.00 -21.66
CA ASP A 78 46.14 10.38 -22.14
C ASP A 78 44.72 10.98 -22.11
N TRP A 79 44.61 12.19 -21.54
CA TRP A 79 43.34 12.91 -21.33
C TRP A 79 42.94 13.85 -22.47
N GLY A 80 43.87 14.15 -23.39
CA GLY A 80 43.77 15.29 -24.31
C GLY A 80 42.59 15.30 -25.29
N SER A 81 41.83 14.21 -25.43
CA SER A 81 40.71 14.10 -26.38
C SER A 81 39.33 13.80 -25.76
N LEU A 82 39.20 13.83 -24.43
CA LEU A 82 37.99 13.38 -23.71
C LEU A 82 36.71 14.16 -24.03
N TRP A 83 36.80 15.43 -24.43
CA TRP A 83 35.62 16.25 -24.70
C TRP A 83 34.84 15.81 -25.96
N ARG A 84 35.54 15.28 -26.98
CA ARG A 84 34.93 14.84 -28.24
C ARG A 84 33.95 13.68 -28.06
N PRO A 85 34.26 12.61 -27.29
CA PRO A 85 33.30 11.55 -27.01
C PRO A 85 32.30 11.90 -25.89
N LEU A 86 32.58 12.88 -25.04
CA LEU A 86 31.75 13.18 -23.86
C LEU A 86 30.38 13.77 -24.24
N VAL A 87 30.33 14.76 -25.15
CA VAL A 87 29.08 15.40 -25.56
C VAL A 87 28.07 14.42 -26.17
N PRO A 88 28.43 13.60 -27.19
CA PRO A 88 27.49 12.63 -27.75
C PRO A 88 27.12 11.53 -26.74
N ALA A 89 28.05 11.12 -25.86
CA ALA A 89 27.75 10.17 -24.80
C ALA A 89 26.72 10.74 -23.80
N LEU A 90 26.88 11.99 -23.37
CA LEU A 90 25.93 12.68 -22.50
C LEU A 90 24.55 12.81 -23.15
N LEU A 91 24.48 13.24 -24.41
CA LEU A 91 23.21 13.33 -25.14
C LEU A 91 22.52 11.96 -25.25
N GLY A 92 23.29 10.93 -25.60
CA GLY A 92 22.80 9.55 -25.66
C GLY A 92 22.32 9.03 -24.31
N GLY A 93 23.05 9.33 -23.23
CA GLY A 93 22.69 8.95 -21.87
C GLY A 93 21.46 9.68 -21.35
N VAL A 94 21.33 10.99 -21.62
CA VAL A 94 20.12 11.77 -21.28
C VAL A 94 18.91 11.19 -22.01
N LEU A 95 19.03 10.91 -23.31
CA LEU A 95 17.95 10.32 -24.09
C LEU A 95 17.57 8.92 -23.56
N CYS A 96 18.57 8.09 -23.24
CA CYS A 96 18.34 6.75 -22.70
C CYS A 96 17.62 6.80 -21.33
N ALA A 97 18.14 7.60 -20.39
CA ALA A 97 17.53 7.79 -19.07
C ALA A 97 16.12 8.39 -19.17
N PHE A 98 15.90 9.31 -20.11
CA PHE A 98 14.58 9.86 -20.39
C PHE A 98 13.61 8.79 -20.91
N CYS A 99 14.04 7.96 -21.85
CA CYS A 99 13.24 6.84 -22.35
C CYS A 99 12.88 5.85 -21.24
N TRP A 100 13.82 5.51 -20.34
CA TRP A 100 13.54 4.67 -19.19
C TRP A 100 12.53 5.33 -18.22
N ALA A 101 12.74 6.61 -17.89
CA ALA A 101 11.84 7.33 -16.99
C ALA A 101 10.42 7.46 -17.57
N VAL A 102 10.29 7.80 -18.86
CA VAL A 102 9.00 7.86 -19.56
C VAL A 102 8.36 6.47 -19.65
N GLY A 103 9.13 5.43 -19.98
CA GLY A 103 8.65 4.05 -20.03
C GLY A 103 8.07 3.60 -18.69
N SER A 104 8.79 3.82 -17.58
CA SER A 104 8.32 3.50 -16.23
C SER A 104 7.03 4.27 -15.87
N ARG A 105 6.92 5.53 -16.27
CA ARG A 105 5.69 6.34 -16.05
C ARG A 105 4.52 5.83 -16.89
N ILE A 106 4.75 5.44 -18.15
CA ILE A 106 3.71 4.85 -19.01
C ILE A 106 3.24 3.52 -18.43
N LEU A 107 4.16 2.63 -18.04
CA LEU A 107 3.80 1.35 -17.39
C LEU A 107 2.97 1.60 -16.13
N ASN A 108 3.38 2.55 -15.28
CA ASN A 108 2.61 2.93 -14.10
C ASN A 108 1.21 3.45 -14.47
N ILE A 109 1.06 4.26 -15.53
CA ILE A 109 -0.25 4.71 -16.01
C ILE A 109 -1.12 3.53 -16.45
N VAL A 110 -0.56 2.59 -17.22
CA VAL A 110 -1.28 1.42 -17.75
C VAL A 110 -1.71 0.48 -16.62
N PHE A 111 -0.82 0.18 -15.68
CA PHE A 111 -1.12 -0.74 -14.57
C PHE A 111 -1.97 -0.12 -13.46
N THR A 112 -2.06 1.21 -13.38
CA THR A 112 -2.94 1.90 -12.41
C THR A 112 -4.28 2.30 -13.00
N GLU A 113 -4.55 1.95 -14.25
CA GLU A 113 -5.82 2.22 -14.88
C GLU A 113 -6.89 1.25 -14.43
N ARG A 114 -8.07 1.77 -14.13
CA ARG A 114 -9.24 0.95 -13.80
C ARG A 114 -9.63 0.15 -15.05
N LEU A 115 -9.43 -1.16 -15.00
CA LEU A 115 -10.04 -2.10 -15.94
C LEU A 115 -11.47 -2.36 -15.47
N ARG A 116 -12.46 -2.04 -16.31
CA ARG A 116 -13.86 -2.36 -16.04
C ARG A 116 -14.16 -3.76 -16.55
N PHE A 117 -14.57 -4.65 -15.65
CA PHE A 117 -14.84 -6.05 -15.98
C PHE A 117 -16.22 -6.31 -16.59
N ALA A 118 -17.10 -5.30 -16.62
CA ALA A 118 -18.43 -5.43 -17.20
C ALA A 118 -18.90 -4.15 -17.89
N SER A 119 -19.82 -4.35 -18.84
CA SER A 119 -20.57 -3.32 -19.54
C SER A 119 -22.05 -3.39 -19.15
N PRO A 120 -22.79 -2.26 -19.18
CA PRO A 120 -24.22 -2.28 -18.96
C PRO A 120 -24.92 -3.21 -19.95
N GLY A 121 -25.69 -4.18 -19.43
CA GLY A 121 -26.39 -5.19 -20.25
C GLY A 121 -25.81 -6.60 -20.17
N ASP A 122 -24.66 -6.80 -19.51
CA ASP A 122 -24.11 -8.13 -19.26
C ASP A 122 -25.03 -8.93 -18.32
N ALA A 123 -25.25 -10.21 -18.64
CA ALA A 123 -26.14 -11.10 -17.88
C ALA A 123 -25.62 -11.38 -16.45
N ASP A 124 -24.30 -11.53 -16.30
CA ASP A 124 -23.61 -11.59 -15.01
C ASP A 124 -22.46 -10.57 -15.01
N PRO A 125 -22.65 -9.37 -14.44
CA PRO A 125 -21.66 -8.31 -14.49
C PRO A 125 -20.48 -8.51 -13.53
N ASN A 126 -20.53 -9.53 -12.67
CA ASN A 126 -19.50 -9.78 -11.67
C ASN A 126 -18.75 -11.08 -11.93
N ALA A 127 -19.22 -11.99 -12.78
CA ALA A 127 -18.53 -13.23 -13.14
C ALA A 127 -17.03 -13.05 -13.43
N ALA A 128 -16.68 -12.15 -14.36
CA ALA A 128 -15.29 -11.92 -14.76
C ALA A 128 -14.45 -11.29 -13.62
N LEU A 129 -15.07 -10.39 -12.84
CA LEU A 129 -14.45 -9.76 -11.67
C LEU A 129 -14.15 -10.81 -10.59
N LEU A 130 -15.13 -11.63 -10.24
CA LEU A 130 -15.03 -12.67 -9.20
C LEU A 130 -13.99 -13.72 -9.58
N LYS A 131 -13.98 -14.15 -10.85
CA LYS A 131 -12.97 -15.06 -11.38
C LYS A 131 -11.56 -14.48 -11.24
N ALA A 132 -11.37 -13.21 -11.61
CA ALA A 132 -10.07 -12.55 -11.51
C ALA A 132 -9.64 -12.30 -10.05
N LEU A 133 -10.58 -12.03 -9.13
CA LEU A 133 -10.27 -11.89 -7.70
C LEU A 133 -9.79 -13.22 -7.08
N GLN A 134 -10.35 -14.34 -7.53
CA GLN A 134 -10.01 -15.68 -7.04
C GLN A 134 -8.76 -16.26 -7.70
N ASP A 135 -8.29 -15.68 -8.80
CA ASP A 135 -7.10 -16.16 -9.50
C ASP A 135 -5.81 -15.75 -8.77
N SER A 136 -5.33 -16.62 -7.88
CA SER A 136 -4.06 -16.43 -7.17
C SER A 136 -2.84 -16.60 -8.07
N LYS A 137 -2.99 -17.14 -9.29
CA LYS A 137 -1.86 -17.38 -10.21
C LYS A 137 -1.48 -16.10 -10.95
N ASP A 138 -2.43 -15.21 -11.20
CA ASP A 138 -2.18 -13.93 -11.87
C ASP A 138 -2.38 -12.74 -10.90
N PRO A 139 -1.30 -12.32 -10.21
CA PRO A 139 -1.38 -11.20 -9.27
C PRO A 139 -1.71 -9.87 -9.94
N VAL A 140 -1.46 -9.73 -11.25
CA VAL A 140 -1.76 -8.50 -12.00
C VAL A 140 -3.26 -8.44 -12.29
N ALA A 141 -3.86 -9.54 -12.73
CA ALA A 141 -5.31 -9.64 -12.91
C ALA A 141 -6.05 -9.45 -11.57
N GLN A 142 -5.56 -10.10 -10.49
CA GLN A 142 -6.14 -9.95 -9.15
C GLN A 142 -6.05 -8.50 -8.66
N ALA A 143 -4.91 -7.82 -8.87
CA ALA A 143 -4.78 -6.40 -8.54
C ALA A 143 -5.77 -5.53 -9.33
N ALA A 144 -5.86 -5.70 -10.64
CA ALA A 144 -6.81 -4.96 -11.46
C ALA A 144 -8.27 -5.20 -11.03
N ALA A 145 -8.60 -6.44 -10.65
CA ALA A 145 -9.90 -6.81 -10.11
C ALA A 145 -10.18 -6.14 -8.76
N LEU A 146 -9.21 -6.14 -7.85
CA LEU A 146 -9.33 -5.43 -6.56
C LEU A 146 -9.55 -3.92 -6.77
N GLN A 147 -8.89 -3.32 -7.77
CA GLN A 147 -9.08 -1.92 -8.13
C GLN A 147 -10.50 -1.64 -8.64
N ASP A 148 -11.04 -2.49 -9.52
CA ASP A 148 -12.41 -2.35 -10.01
C ASP A 148 -13.41 -2.55 -8.87
N LEU A 149 -13.18 -3.53 -7.99
CA LEU A 149 -14.00 -3.78 -6.80
C LEU A 149 -14.04 -2.56 -5.87
N GLY A 150 -12.89 -1.96 -5.57
CA GLY A 150 -12.83 -0.74 -4.75
C GLY A 150 -13.60 0.43 -5.36
N ALA A 151 -13.52 0.60 -6.69
CA ALA A 151 -14.25 1.62 -7.41
C ALA A 151 -15.76 1.34 -7.51
N LEU A 152 -16.16 0.06 -7.63
CA LEU A 152 -17.54 -0.40 -7.64
C LEU A 152 -18.19 -0.20 -6.26
N ALA A 153 -17.47 -0.60 -5.20
CA ALA A 153 -17.94 -0.52 -3.83
C ALA A 153 -18.16 0.93 -3.39
N ALA A 154 -17.18 1.81 -3.65
CA ALA A 154 -17.29 3.24 -3.37
C ALA A 154 -18.09 4.03 -4.43
N GLY A 155 -18.50 3.36 -5.51
CA GLY A 155 -19.16 3.99 -6.65
C GLY A 155 -20.55 4.54 -6.31
N GLY A 156 -20.90 5.67 -6.92
CA GLY A 156 -22.23 6.26 -6.80
C GLY A 156 -23.32 5.47 -7.55
N LYS A 157 -24.40 6.15 -7.94
CA LYS A 157 -25.55 5.54 -8.64
C LYS A 157 -25.17 4.79 -9.93
N ALA A 158 -24.10 5.20 -10.62
CA ALA A 158 -23.65 4.59 -11.87
C ALA A 158 -23.16 3.15 -11.72
N GLU A 159 -22.61 2.78 -10.56
CA GLU A 159 -22.10 1.42 -10.28
C GLU A 159 -23.08 0.60 -9.42
N ALA A 160 -24.20 1.21 -9.01
CA ALA A 160 -25.17 0.59 -8.11
C ALA A 160 -25.80 -0.68 -8.70
N TRP A 161 -25.94 -0.78 -10.02
CA TRP A 161 -26.48 -1.97 -10.66
C TRP A 161 -25.53 -3.18 -10.51
N ARG A 162 -24.22 -3.01 -10.65
CA ARG A 162 -23.23 -4.09 -10.43
C ARG A 162 -23.12 -4.45 -8.96
N ARG A 163 -23.18 -3.46 -8.09
CA ARG A 163 -23.12 -3.66 -6.65
C ARG A 163 -24.35 -4.39 -6.13
N ARG A 164 -25.55 -4.06 -6.60
CA ARG A 164 -26.78 -4.83 -6.31
C ARG A 164 -26.67 -6.27 -6.77
N ALA A 165 -26.09 -6.52 -7.94
CA ALA A 165 -25.85 -7.88 -8.41
C ALA A 165 -24.94 -8.72 -7.49
N ILE A 166 -24.17 -8.11 -6.57
CA ILE A 166 -23.43 -8.85 -5.52
C ILE A 166 -24.38 -9.41 -4.45
N PHE A 167 -25.48 -8.70 -4.19
CA PHE A 167 -26.48 -9.03 -3.17
C PHE A 167 -27.73 -9.73 -3.71
N ASP A 168 -27.91 -9.75 -5.04
CA ASP A 168 -29.07 -10.38 -5.67
C ASP A 168 -28.99 -11.93 -5.68
N ASP A 169 -27.82 -12.50 -5.34
CA ASP A 169 -27.59 -13.95 -5.22
C ASP A 169 -28.02 -14.45 -3.83
N ASP A 170 -29.05 -15.30 -3.79
CA ASP A 170 -29.60 -15.89 -2.56
C ASP A 170 -28.65 -16.89 -1.89
N THR A 171 -27.75 -17.51 -2.67
CA THR A 171 -26.70 -18.39 -2.14
C THR A 171 -25.61 -17.61 -1.39
N GLY A 172 -25.49 -16.32 -1.70
CA GLY A 172 -24.48 -15.43 -1.14
C GLY A 172 -23.06 -15.65 -1.65
N ALA A 173 -22.85 -16.49 -2.67
CA ALA A 173 -21.53 -16.75 -3.23
C ALA A 173 -20.91 -15.47 -3.82
N ALA A 174 -21.72 -14.63 -4.47
CA ALA A 174 -21.29 -13.36 -5.04
C ALA A 174 -20.79 -12.36 -3.98
N TRP A 175 -21.33 -12.40 -2.76
CA TRP A 175 -20.86 -11.60 -1.61
C TRP A 175 -19.61 -12.19 -0.96
N GLN A 176 -19.61 -13.50 -0.71
CA GLN A 176 -18.55 -14.17 0.05
C GLN A 176 -17.19 -14.08 -0.65
N ALA A 177 -17.17 -14.26 -1.97
CA ALA A 177 -15.93 -14.24 -2.75
C ALA A 177 -15.12 -12.93 -2.64
N PRO A 178 -15.67 -11.74 -2.95
CA PRO A 178 -14.93 -10.48 -2.86
C PRO A 178 -14.61 -10.10 -1.41
N VAL A 179 -15.50 -10.42 -0.47
CA VAL A 179 -15.31 -10.10 0.96
C VAL A 179 -14.20 -10.94 1.57
N ARG A 180 -14.09 -12.23 1.25
CA ARG A 180 -12.98 -13.08 1.70
C ARG A 180 -11.63 -12.54 1.22
N VAL A 181 -11.51 -12.22 -0.07
CA VAL A 181 -10.28 -11.64 -0.62
C VAL A 181 -9.92 -10.33 0.11
N CYS A 182 -10.90 -9.46 0.38
CA CYS A 182 -10.65 -8.23 1.11
C CYS A 182 -10.25 -8.48 2.57
N LEU A 183 -10.88 -9.45 3.25
CA LEU A 183 -10.55 -9.84 4.61
C LEU A 183 -9.16 -10.46 4.70
N ASP A 184 -8.75 -11.27 3.72
CA ASP A 184 -7.41 -11.87 3.66
C ASP A 184 -6.34 -10.77 3.54
N GLU A 185 -6.58 -9.75 2.71
CA GLU A 185 -5.68 -8.59 2.60
C GLU A 185 -5.61 -7.76 3.88
N VAL A 186 -6.76 -7.52 4.53
CA VAL A 186 -6.83 -6.79 5.80
C VAL A 186 -6.11 -7.56 6.90
N THR A 187 -6.37 -8.86 7.00
CA THR A 187 -5.74 -9.75 7.97
C THR A 187 -4.24 -9.82 7.77
N ALA A 188 -3.76 -9.93 6.53
CA ALA A 188 -2.33 -9.93 6.25
C ALA A 188 -1.63 -8.61 6.61
N VAL A 189 -2.32 -7.47 6.50
CA VAL A 189 -1.82 -6.17 7.00
C VAL A 189 -1.75 -6.17 8.54
N VAL A 190 -2.77 -6.70 9.20
CA VAL A 190 -2.81 -6.81 10.66
C VAL A 190 -1.69 -7.73 11.17
N GLU A 191 -1.51 -8.89 10.58
CA GLU A 191 -0.48 -9.87 10.95
C GLU A 191 0.93 -9.30 10.79
N ALA A 192 1.18 -8.59 9.69
CA ALA A 192 2.47 -7.94 9.45
C ALA A 192 2.84 -6.95 10.56
N VAL A 193 1.84 -6.30 11.15
CA VAL A 193 2.02 -5.35 12.25
C VAL A 193 2.04 -6.04 13.60
N ALA A 194 1.12 -6.98 13.83
CA ALA A 194 0.95 -7.67 15.10
C ALA A 194 2.20 -8.44 15.52
N GLY A 195 2.98 -8.96 14.57
CA GLY A 195 4.25 -9.64 14.84
C GLY A 195 5.34 -8.74 15.46
N VAL A 196 5.18 -7.41 15.39
CA VAL A 196 6.15 -6.43 15.90
C VAL A 196 5.66 -5.74 17.17
N LEU A 197 4.34 -5.71 17.38
CA LEU A 197 3.75 -5.16 18.58
C LEU A 197 4.10 -6.05 19.78
N PRO A 198 4.37 -5.47 20.97
CA PRO A 198 4.56 -6.27 22.17
C PRO A 198 3.29 -7.11 22.36
N GLN A 199 3.43 -8.45 22.23
CA GLN A 199 2.31 -9.36 22.41
C GLN A 199 1.70 -9.03 23.78
N ARG A 200 0.47 -8.54 23.75
CA ARG A 200 -0.29 -8.36 24.97
C ARG A 200 -0.55 -9.77 25.47
N ALA A 201 0.20 -10.19 26.49
CA ALA A 201 0.06 -11.52 27.06
C ALA A 201 -1.44 -11.80 27.24
N PRO A 202 -1.93 -12.97 26.80
CA PRO A 202 -3.32 -13.32 27.03
C PRO A 202 -3.58 -13.18 28.53
N ALA A 203 -4.68 -12.54 28.89
CA ALA A 203 -5.11 -12.51 30.28
C ALA A 203 -5.36 -13.96 30.70
N SER A 204 -4.34 -14.62 31.24
CA SER A 204 -4.45 -15.93 31.83
C SER A 204 -5.34 -15.78 33.05
N SER A 205 -6.58 -16.25 32.92
CA SER A 205 -7.44 -16.61 34.03
C SER A 205 -6.70 -17.64 34.88
N GLY A 206 -6.01 -17.18 35.91
CA GLY A 206 -5.22 -18.02 36.79
C GLY A 206 -4.71 -17.21 37.96
N ALA A 207 -5.41 -17.33 39.09
CA ALA A 207 -5.01 -16.76 40.36
C ALA A 207 -3.56 -17.15 40.69
N SER A 208 -2.67 -16.16 40.69
CA SER A 208 -1.35 -16.24 41.30
C SER A 208 -1.14 -14.94 42.05
N THR A 209 -1.24 -15.04 43.37
CA THR A 209 -0.85 -14.01 44.33
C THR A 209 0.64 -13.68 44.16
N ALA A 210 0.93 -12.55 43.53
CA ALA A 210 2.23 -11.88 43.58
C ALA A 210 2.00 -10.39 43.88
N PRO A 211 2.87 -9.74 44.67
CA PRO A 211 2.54 -8.51 45.37
C PRO A 211 2.49 -7.31 44.43
N ALA A 212 1.67 -6.33 44.80
CA ALA A 212 1.37 -5.10 44.09
C ALA A 212 2.62 -4.42 43.51
N ALA A 213 2.75 -4.46 42.18
CA ALA A 213 3.67 -3.60 41.45
C ALA A 213 2.95 -2.29 41.08
N ALA A 214 3.56 -1.17 41.48
CA ALA A 214 3.10 0.20 41.33
C ALA A 214 2.63 0.57 39.89
N PRO A 215 1.73 1.57 39.76
CA PRO A 215 1.25 2.04 38.46
C PRO A 215 2.41 2.63 37.64
N ARG A 216 2.89 1.90 36.64
CA ARG A 216 3.91 2.39 35.70
C ARG A 216 3.26 3.32 34.68
N TRP A 217 3.19 4.60 35.03
CA TRP A 217 2.92 5.69 34.09
C TRP A 217 4.07 5.79 33.08
N ASN A 218 3.76 5.62 31.79
CA ASN A 218 4.40 6.22 30.60
C ASN A 218 5.92 6.50 30.58
N ALA A 219 6.76 5.66 31.19
CA ALA A 219 8.18 5.62 30.86
C ALA A 219 8.37 4.45 29.91
N ALA A 220 8.34 4.72 28.60
CA ALA A 220 8.96 3.82 27.64
C ALA A 220 10.39 3.58 28.14
N PRO A 221 10.81 2.34 28.42
CA PRO A 221 12.22 2.11 28.62
C PRO A 221 12.87 2.44 27.28
N VAL A 222 13.56 3.58 27.22
CA VAL A 222 14.66 3.81 26.29
C VAL A 222 15.76 2.84 26.76
N ALA A 223 15.50 1.54 26.59
CA ALA A 223 16.44 0.49 26.83
C ALA A 223 17.34 0.49 25.60
N ALA A 224 18.55 0.98 25.79
CA ALA A 224 19.71 0.54 25.03
C ALA A 224 19.67 -0.99 24.91
N ARG A 225 19.24 -1.52 23.76
CA ARG A 225 19.23 -2.95 23.43
C ARG A 225 19.50 -3.13 21.95
N GLY A 226 20.41 -4.04 21.65
CA GLY A 226 21.12 -4.18 20.38
C GLY A 226 20.29 -3.98 19.11
N LEU A 227 20.93 -3.33 18.14
CA LEU A 227 20.52 -3.10 16.75
C LEU A 227 20.17 -4.38 15.94
N GLY A 228 20.03 -5.54 16.58
CA GLY A 228 20.03 -6.84 15.91
C GLY A 228 18.67 -7.36 15.48
N SER A 229 17.72 -7.59 16.40
CA SER A 229 16.52 -8.40 16.12
C SER A 229 15.22 -7.60 16.13
N ALA A 230 15.01 -6.73 17.12
CA ALA A 230 13.84 -5.86 17.20
C ALA A 230 13.80 -4.88 16.02
N SER A 231 14.95 -4.32 15.61
CA SER A 231 15.06 -3.47 14.42
C SER A 231 14.64 -4.23 13.16
N ARG A 232 15.17 -5.44 12.93
CA ARG A 232 14.86 -6.25 11.74
C ARG A 232 13.37 -6.60 11.64
N ALA A 233 12.71 -6.91 12.76
CA ALA A 233 11.28 -7.18 12.76
C ALA A 233 10.45 -5.93 12.40
N HIS A 234 10.80 -4.76 12.96
CA HIS A 234 10.18 -3.49 12.61
C HIS A 234 10.41 -3.12 11.14
N ASP A 235 11.62 -3.34 10.63
CA ASP A 235 11.97 -3.10 9.23
C ASP A 235 11.20 -4.05 8.30
N ALA A 236 11.08 -5.32 8.66
CA ALA A 236 10.28 -6.28 7.89
C ALA A 236 8.79 -5.91 7.85
N ALA A 237 8.22 -5.49 8.98
CA ALA A 237 6.83 -4.99 9.03
C ALA A 237 6.66 -3.71 8.22
N ALA A 238 7.61 -2.78 8.31
CA ALA A 238 7.63 -1.56 7.52
C ALA A 238 7.61 -1.86 6.00
N TRP A 239 8.44 -2.80 5.56
CA TRP A 239 8.47 -3.27 4.18
C TRP A 239 7.18 -3.98 3.77
N ALA A 240 6.63 -4.83 4.64
CA ALA A 240 5.36 -5.52 4.40
C ALA A 240 4.20 -4.53 4.26
N LEU A 241 4.12 -3.53 5.15
CA LEU A 241 3.14 -2.45 5.08
C LEU A 241 3.28 -1.64 3.79
N ARG A 242 4.51 -1.32 3.39
CA ARG A 242 4.76 -0.58 2.15
C ARG A 242 4.32 -1.40 0.93
N ALA A 243 4.74 -2.66 0.84
CA ALA A 243 4.39 -3.55 -0.27
C ALA A 243 2.88 -3.82 -0.38
N ARG A 244 2.18 -3.87 0.75
CA ARG A 244 0.72 -4.12 0.81
C ARG A 244 -0.12 -2.85 0.87
N CYS A 245 0.48 -1.66 0.98
CA CYS A 245 -0.23 -0.40 1.22
C CYS A 245 -1.41 -0.20 0.27
N TRP A 246 -1.16 -0.38 -1.02
CA TRP A 246 -2.20 -0.19 -2.01
C TRP A 246 -3.31 -1.26 -1.97
N ARG A 247 -2.94 -2.55 -1.91
CA ARG A 247 -3.92 -3.65 -1.82
C ARG A 247 -4.75 -3.52 -0.55
N GLY A 248 -4.09 -3.31 0.60
CA GLY A 248 -4.74 -3.12 1.89
C GLY A 248 -5.67 -1.92 1.93
N THR A 249 -5.24 -0.74 1.45
CA THR A 249 -6.12 0.44 1.41
C THR A 249 -7.33 0.24 0.50
N THR A 250 -7.15 -0.43 -0.64
CA THR A 250 -8.25 -0.72 -1.58
C THR A 250 -9.20 -1.75 -1.00
N ALA A 251 -8.69 -2.83 -0.40
CA ALA A 251 -9.47 -3.85 0.28
C ALA A 251 -10.28 -3.27 1.46
N MET A 252 -9.66 -2.44 2.31
CA MET A 252 -10.36 -1.79 3.44
C MET A 252 -11.49 -0.88 2.97
N ARG A 253 -11.25 -0.09 1.91
CA ARG A 253 -12.28 0.77 1.32
C ARG A 253 -13.38 -0.04 0.66
N ALA A 254 -13.04 -1.08 -0.09
CA ALA A 254 -13.99 -1.96 -0.74
C ALA A 254 -14.88 -2.66 0.30
N LEU A 255 -14.26 -3.26 1.31
CA LEU A 255 -14.94 -3.95 2.41
C LEU A 255 -15.88 -3.01 3.15
N GLY A 256 -15.41 -1.83 3.57
CA GLY A 256 -16.24 -0.85 4.27
C GLY A 256 -17.40 -0.34 3.43
N ALA A 257 -17.16 -0.06 2.14
CA ALA A 257 -18.20 0.46 1.25
C ALA A 257 -19.23 -0.61 0.84
N LEU A 258 -18.80 -1.86 0.62
CA LEU A 258 -19.72 -2.99 0.39
C LEU A 258 -20.57 -3.28 1.63
N ALA A 259 -19.94 -3.32 2.81
CA ALA A 259 -20.65 -3.51 4.07
C ALA A 259 -21.62 -2.36 4.37
N ALA A 260 -21.27 -1.12 4.03
CA ALA A 260 -22.18 0.02 4.11
C ALA A 260 -23.34 -0.08 3.10
N ALA A 261 -23.07 -0.48 1.86
CA ALA A 261 -24.09 -0.64 0.82
C ALA A 261 -25.09 -1.76 1.14
N ALA A 262 -24.64 -2.83 1.82
CA ALA A 262 -25.49 -3.93 2.24
C ALA A 262 -26.73 -3.47 3.01
N ARG A 263 -26.63 -2.41 3.83
CA ARG A 263 -27.80 -1.89 4.58
C ARG A 263 -28.99 -1.50 3.70
N ALA A 264 -28.74 -1.03 2.47
CA ALA A 264 -29.77 -0.56 1.56
C ALA A 264 -30.00 -1.48 0.35
N GLU A 265 -29.00 -2.28 0.00
CA GLU A 265 -29.00 -3.09 -1.23
C GLU A 265 -29.13 -4.59 -0.97
N ASP A 266 -28.90 -5.07 0.26
CA ASP A 266 -29.01 -6.49 0.62
C ASP A 266 -30.45 -6.91 0.87
N ARG A 267 -31.08 -7.52 -0.14
CA ARG A 267 -32.47 -7.98 -0.08
C ARG A 267 -32.65 -9.27 0.69
N TYR A 268 -31.68 -10.16 0.59
CA TYR A 268 -31.75 -11.51 1.18
C TYR A 268 -31.06 -11.60 2.54
N GLY A 269 -30.44 -10.51 3.01
CA GLY A 269 -29.68 -10.50 4.27
C GLY A 269 -28.38 -11.30 4.17
N VAL A 270 -27.83 -11.46 2.96
CA VAL A 270 -26.61 -12.23 2.69
C VAL A 270 -25.43 -11.73 3.52
N ALA A 271 -25.29 -10.42 3.68
CA ALA A 271 -24.20 -9.84 4.46
C ALA A 271 -24.37 -10.08 5.96
N GLN A 272 -25.59 -10.24 6.45
CA GLN A 272 -25.86 -10.48 7.88
C GLN A 272 -25.82 -11.97 8.23
N LEU A 273 -26.31 -12.83 7.35
CA LEU A 273 -26.48 -14.26 7.57
C LEU A 273 -25.32 -15.10 7.01
N GLY A 274 -24.55 -14.56 6.06
CA GLY A 274 -23.45 -15.24 5.41
C GLY A 274 -22.17 -15.29 6.25
N SER A 275 -21.23 -16.15 5.83
CA SER A 275 -19.86 -16.19 6.36
C SER A 275 -18.86 -16.07 5.20
N PRO A 276 -18.12 -14.95 5.06
CA PRO A 276 -17.97 -13.89 6.06
C PRO A 276 -19.16 -12.94 6.19
N GLY A 277 -19.51 -12.62 7.43
CA GLY A 277 -20.62 -11.73 7.77
C GLY A 277 -20.20 -10.28 8.01
N LEU A 278 -21.20 -9.40 8.17
CA LEU A 278 -21.02 -7.97 8.42
C LEU A 278 -20.22 -7.70 9.71
N GLY A 279 -20.46 -8.48 10.76
CA GLY A 279 -19.74 -8.39 12.03
C GLY A 279 -18.25 -8.70 11.85
N GLU A 280 -17.92 -9.71 11.04
CA GLU A 280 -16.53 -10.08 10.72
C GLU A 280 -15.84 -8.98 9.92
N ALA A 281 -16.52 -8.43 8.90
CA ALA A 281 -16.03 -7.31 8.10
C ALA A 281 -15.73 -6.06 8.96
N ALA A 282 -16.69 -5.67 9.81
CA ALA A 282 -16.54 -4.52 10.70
C ALA A 282 -15.45 -4.76 11.76
N GLY A 283 -15.41 -5.97 12.34
CA GLY A 283 -14.42 -6.39 13.32
C GLY A 283 -13.01 -6.37 12.75
N ALA A 284 -12.80 -6.89 11.53
CA ALA A 284 -11.51 -6.87 10.85
C ALA A 284 -11.02 -5.45 10.54
N LEU A 285 -11.92 -4.56 10.10
CA LEU A 285 -11.59 -3.14 9.86
C LEU A 285 -11.21 -2.40 11.15
N ALA A 286 -11.97 -2.62 12.22
CA ALA A 286 -11.69 -2.05 13.53
C ALA A 286 -10.36 -2.59 14.11
N SER A 287 -10.13 -3.89 13.96
CA SER A 287 -8.90 -4.55 14.34
C SER A 287 -7.68 -4.01 13.58
N ALA A 288 -7.80 -3.78 12.27
CA ALA A 288 -6.77 -3.13 11.47
C ALA A 288 -6.48 -1.70 11.93
N ALA A 289 -7.52 -0.91 12.22
CA ALA A 289 -7.33 0.42 12.77
C ALA A 289 -6.61 0.38 14.13
N LEU A 290 -6.95 -0.54 15.03
CA LEU A 290 -6.28 -0.70 16.33
C LEU A 290 -4.81 -1.11 16.17
N ALA A 291 -4.53 -2.10 15.33
CA ALA A 291 -3.18 -2.58 15.06
C ALA A 291 -2.31 -1.45 14.48
N LEU A 292 -2.82 -0.71 13.51
CA LEU A 292 -2.11 0.40 12.87
C LEU A 292 -1.93 1.60 13.81
N GLN A 293 -2.90 1.88 14.70
CA GLN A 293 -2.73 2.90 15.76
C GLN A 293 -1.65 2.49 16.76
N ALA A 294 -1.61 1.22 17.16
CA ALA A 294 -0.58 0.71 18.05
C ALA A 294 0.79 0.76 17.37
N TYR A 295 0.87 0.39 16.09
CA TYR A 295 2.10 0.48 15.30
C TYR A 295 2.59 1.91 15.16
N ALA A 296 1.72 2.87 14.85
CA ALA A 296 2.09 4.27 14.73
C ALA A 296 2.69 4.86 16.02
N LYS A 297 2.35 4.31 17.20
CA LYS A 297 2.93 4.72 18.49
C LYS A 297 4.31 4.15 18.73
N VAL A 298 4.62 2.98 18.17
CA VAL A 298 5.90 2.28 18.35
C VAL A 298 6.86 2.57 17.20
N ALA A 299 6.34 2.88 16.02
CA ALA A 299 7.11 3.20 14.84
C ALA A 299 8.00 4.44 15.10
N PRO A 300 9.29 4.38 14.71
CA PRO A 300 10.18 5.52 14.87
C PRO A 300 9.61 6.73 14.11
N PRO A 301 9.56 7.92 14.73
CA PRO A 301 9.11 9.11 14.01
C PRO A 301 9.99 9.31 12.77
N PRO A 302 9.43 9.82 11.66
CA PRO A 302 10.25 10.20 10.52
C PRO A 302 11.30 11.18 11.03
N ARG A 303 12.60 10.84 10.89
CA ARG A 303 13.71 11.67 11.35
C ARG A 303 13.72 12.96 10.52
N SER A 304 12.94 13.95 10.94
CA SER A 304 12.91 15.30 10.39
C SER A 304 14.10 16.09 10.91
N GLY A 305 15.32 15.62 10.58
CA GLY A 305 16.56 16.32 10.83
C GLY A 305 17.05 16.97 9.54
N ALA A 306 16.87 18.28 9.42
CA ALA A 306 17.56 19.07 8.41
C ALA A 306 19.08 18.82 8.53
N ARG A 307 19.74 18.49 7.40
CA ARG A 307 21.18 18.18 7.23
C ARG A 307 21.65 16.72 7.26
N ALA A 308 20.82 15.74 6.90
CA ALA A 308 21.35 14.44 6.44
C ALA A 308 21.34 14.38 4.90
N CYS A 309 22.38 14.91 4.26
CA CYS A 309 22.62 14.80 2.80
C CYS A 309 23.12 13.41 2.37
N THR A 310 22.81 12.35 3.10
CA THR A 310 23.26 10.99 2.79
C THR A 310 22.07 10.02 2.89
N ALA A 311 21.44 9.77 1.74
CA ALA A 311 20.74 8.55 1.29
C ALA A 311 19.77 7.74 2.20
N GLU A 312 19.65 7.98 3.50
CA GLU A 312 18.84 7.16 4.43
C GLU A 312 17.41 7.68 4.68
N THR A 313 17.03 8.82 4.11
CA THR A 313 15.79 9.53 4.51
C THR A 313 14.58 9.36 3.58
N GLY A 314 14.68 8.61 2.49
CA GLY A 314 13.52 8.31 1.63
C GLY A 314 12.62 7.21 2.20
N LEU A 315 13.23 6.16 2.76
CA LEU A 315 12.51 4.93 3.06
C LEU A 315 11.59 5.04 4.29
N GLY A 316 12.10 5.61 5.39
CA GLY A 316 11.32 5.78 6.63
C GLY A 316 10.10 6.69 6.45
N ALA A 317 10.23 7.76 5.67
CA ALA A 317 9.12 8.65 5.35
C ALA A 317 8.03 7.94 4.51
N VAL A 318 8.42 7.13 3.53
CA VAL A 318 7.47 6.37 2.70
C VAL A 318 6.77 5.27 3.49
N VAL A 319 7.47 4.61 4.40
CA VAL A 319 6.88 3.62 5.32
C VAL A 319 5.86 4.28 6.25
N ALA A 320 6.23 5.40 6.87
CA ALA A 320 5.31 6.15 7.74
C ALA A 320 4.07 6.63 6.97
N ALA A 321 4.25 7.11 5.73
CA ALA A 321 3.15 7.48 4.86
C ALA A 321 2.25 6.29 4.50
N SER A 322 2.83 5.10 4.30
CA SER A 322 2.07 3.87 4.01
C SER A 322 1.23 3.43 5.21
N GLY A 323 1.83 3.43 6.42
CA GLY A 323 1.11 3.14 7.65
C GLY A 323 -0.02 4.13 7.92
N ALA A 324 0.23 5.43 7.71
CA ALA A 324 -0.79 6.47 7.85
C ALA A 324 -1.92 6.33 6.82
N ALA A 325 -1.61 5.99 5.56
CA ALA A 325 -2.60 5.77 4.52
C ALA A 325 -3.50 4.55 4.83
N LEU A 326 -2.91 3.45 5.30
CA LEU A 326 -3.65 2.27 5.76
C LEU A 326 -4.53 2.60 6.96
N LEU A 327 -3.99 3.33 7.94
CA LEU A 327 -4.75 3.73 9.13
C LEU A 327 -5.94 4.62 8.76
N ALA A 328 -5.74 5.59 7.87
CA ALA A 328 -6.78 6.46 7.37
C ALA A 328 -7.85 5.68 6.59
N ALA A 329 -7.45 4.67 5.80
CA ALA A 329 -8.39 3.80 5.10
C ALA A 329 -9.23 2.95 6.06
N ALA A 330 -8.60 2.33 7.07
CA ALA A 330 -9.29 1.53 8.08
C ALA A 330 -10.28 2.39 8.89
N LEU A 331 -9.83 3.53 9.42
CA LEU A 331 -10.70 4.45 10.16
C LEU A 331 -11.81 5.03 9.28
N GLY A 332 -11.51 5.40 8.04
CA GLY A 332 -12.52 5.89 7.10
C GLY A 332 -13.61 4.84 6.83
N ALA A 333 -13.22 3.57 6.70
CA ALA A 333 -14.16 2.46 6.55
C ALA A 333 -15.02 2.25 7.82
N VAL A 334 -14.42 2.28 9.01
CA VAL A 334 -15.17 2.18 10.28
C VAL A 334 -16.13 3.37 10.47
N HIS A 335 -15.70 4.59 10.15
CA HIS A 335 -16.57 5.76 10.19
C HIS A 335 -17.72 5.67 9.18
N ALA A 336 -17.48 5.14 7.98
CA ALA A 336 -18.53 4.90 7.00
C ALA A 336 -19.57 3.88 7.52
N LEU A 337 -19.12 2.81 8.18
CA LEU A 337 -20.01 1.84 8.81
C LEU A 337 -20.78 2.46 9.98
N ALA A 338 -20.10 3.20 10.85
CA ALA A 338 -20.73 3.93 11.95
C ALA A 338 -21.78 4.92 11.44
N ALA A 339 -21.55 5.52 10.27
CA ALA A 339 -22.50 6.41 9.64
C ALA A 339 -23.78 5.74 9.14
N VAL A 340 -23.70 4.48 8.72
CA VAL A 340 -24.81 3.74 8.13
C VAL A 340 -25.57 2.92 9.18
N TYR A 341 -24.85 2.28 10.10
CA TYR A 341 -25.44 1.37 11.10
C TYR A 341 -25.71 2.06 12.44
N GLY A 342 -25.10 3.22 12.72
CA GLY A 342 -25.32 3.92 13.98
C GLY A 342 -25.00 3.04 15.20
N ALA A 343 -25.88 3.08 16.20
CA ALA A 343 -25.73 2.33 17.44
C ALA A 343 -25.70 0.80 17.25
N ASP A 344 -26.27 0.28 16.15
CA ASP A 344 -26.33 -1.16 15.87
C ASP A 344 -24.95 -1.75 15.52
N LEU A 345 -23.95 -0.92 15.18
CA LEU A 345 -22.61 -1.39 14.82
C LEU A 345 -21.88 -2.04 16.01
N VAL A 346 -22.05 -1.51 17.21
CA VAL A 346 -21.40 -2.00 18.44
C VAL A 346 -21.86 -3.42 18.79
N PRO A 347 -23.17 -3.73 18.89
CA PRO A 347 -23.62 -5.08 19.16
C PRO A 347 -23.21 -6.05 18.05
N LEU A 348 -23.23 -5.63 16.78
CA LEU A 348 -22.79 -6.46 15.64
C LEU A 348 -21.32 -6.90 15.77
N ILE A 349 -20.42 -6.01 16.15
CA ILE A 349 -19.00 -6.35 16.36
C ILE A 349 -18.85 -7.24 17.60
N SER A 350 -19.58 -6.96 18.68
CA SER A 350 -19.47 -7.71 19.93
C SER A 350 -20.04 -9.13 19.86
N ALA A 351 -21.07 -9.34 19.03
CA ALA A 351 -21.72 -10.63 18.84
C ALA A 351 -21.03 -11.49 17.78
N CYS A 352 -20.01 -10.95 17.10
CA CYS A 352 -19.27 -11.66 16.07
C CYS A 352 -18.51 -12.85 16.68
N PRO A 353 -18.75 -14.09 16.23
CA PRO A 353 -18.07 -15.27 16.76
C PRO A 353 -16.60 -15.35 16.33
N ALA A 354 -16.25 -14.73 15.20
CA ALA A 354 -14.88 -14.71 14.72
C ALA A 354 -14.02 -13.79 15.61
N ALA A 355 -12.92 -14.33 16.11
CA ALA A 355 -11.94 -13.55 16.85
C ALA A 355 -11.29 -12.50 15.93
N PRO A 356 -11.24 -11.22 16.32
CA PRO A 356 -10.54 -10.22 15.52
C PRO A 356 -9.04 -10.56 15.46
N PRO A 357 -8.36 -10.28 14.33
CA PRO A 357 -6.96 -10.65 14.15
C PRO A 357 -6.00 -9.92 15.11
N TYR A 358 -6.41 -8.78 15.64
CA TYR A 358 -5.71 -8.00 16.67
C TYR A 358 -6.68 -7.28 17.60
N GLY A 359 -6.39 -7.32 18.90
CA GLY A 359 -7.24 -6.75 19.96
C GLY A 359 -8.37 -7.70 20.38
N SER A 360 -9.19 -7.26 21.33
CA SER A 360 -10.41 -7.98 21.72
C SER A 360 -11.64 -7.44 20.97
N ALA A 361 -12.72 -8.25 20.89
CA ALA A 361 -13.99 -7.79 20.34
C ALA A 361 -14.52 -6.54 21.07
N ALA A 362 -14.29 -6.44 22.38
CA ALA A 362 -14.63 -5.28 23.20
C ALA A 362 -13.84 -4.02 22.80
N GLU A 363 -12.55 -4.15 22.47
CA GLU A 363 -11.73 -3.03 22.00
C GLU A 363 -12.15 -2.57 20.60
N CYS A 364 -12.48 -3.51 19.71
CA CYS A 364 -13.02 -3.20 18.38
C CYS A 364 -14.36 -2.46 18.49
N ALA A 365 -15.25 -2.96 19.36
CA ALA A 365 -16.53 -2.33 19.67
C ALA A 365 -16.36 -0.94 20.30
N ALA A 366 -15.39 -0.77 21.21
CA ALA A 366 -15.07 0.54 21.80
C ALA A 366 -14.51 1.52 20.76
N LEU A 367 -13.70 1.08 19.80
CA LEU A 367 -13.26 1.92 18.68
C LEU A 367 -14.45 2.37 17.83
N ALA A 368 -15.38 1.46 17.50
CA ALA A 368 -16.59 1.78 16.76
C ALA A 368 -17.47 2.80 17.52
N ALA A 369 -17.65 2.61 18.83
CA ALA A 369 -18.36 3.57 19.70
C ALA A 369 -17.71 4.96 19.69
N ARG A 370 -16.38 5.04 19.73
CA ARG A 370 -15.67 6.33 19.58
C ARG A 370 -15.92 6.98 18.22
N CYS A 371 -16.02 6.19 17.15
CA CYS A 371 -16.31 6.71 15.82
C CYS A 371 -17.74 7.24 15.69
N LEU A 372 -18.69 6.69 16.47
CA LEU A 372 -20.06 7.19 16.56
C LEU A 372 -20.12 8.54 17.29
N ALA A 373 -19.40 8.68 18.41
CA ALA A 373 -19.42 9.89 19.23
C ALA A 373 -18.87 11.15 18.51
N VAL A 374 -18.03 10.99 17.48
CA VAL A 374 -17.49 12.12 16.70
C VAL A 374 -18.53 12.76 15.76
N LYS A 375 -19.71 12.14 15.58
CA LYS A 375 -20.78 12.65 14.73
C LYS A 375 -21.75 13.61 15.43
N GLU A 376 -21.75 13.63 16.76
CA GLU A 376 -22.57 14.55 17.58
C GLU A 376 -21.83 15.86 17.83
#